data_AF-A0A815T393-F1
#
_entry.id   AF-A0A815T393-F1
#
_cell.length_a   1.000
_cell.length_b   1.000
_cell.length_c   1.000
_cell.angle_alpha   90.00
_cell.angle_beta   90.00
_cell.angle_gamma   90.00
#
_symmetry.space_group_name_H-M   'P 1'
#
loop_
_entity.id
_entity.type
_entity.pdbx_description
1 polymer ?
#
loop_
_entity_poly.entity_id
_entity_poly.type
_entity_poly.pdbx_seq_one_letter_code
_entity_poly.pdbx_strand_id
1 'polypeptide(L)' 'MVDAFKLFLTDEILDIIVLHANNYARKYYNQRSQSRLNKGVYKPKFTHWKEIDRIELEAFIGPLIQASAANMGHRSIDEL' A
#
# COMPACT_ATOMS: atom_id res chain seq x y z
N MET A 1 8.70 22.53 1.45
CA MET A 1 7.39 21.86 1.17
C MET A 1 7.35 20.49 1.85
N VAL A 2 8.38 19.65 1.69
CA VAL A 2 8.51 18.36 2.38
C VAL A 2 8.54 18.51 3.92
N ASP A 3 9.27 19.49 4.45
CA ASP A 3 9.41 19.66 5.90
C ASP A 3 8.12 20.08 6.61
N ALA A 4 7.27 20.88 5.94
CA ALA A 4 5.96 21.27 6.48
C ALA A 4 4.98 20.10 6.50
N PHE A 5 5.08 19.18 5.53
CA PHE A 5 4.26 17.97 5.47
C PHE A 5 4.65 16.99 6.60
N LYS A 6 5.94 16.90 6.90
CA LYS A 6 6.47 16.10 8.02
C LYS A 6 6.03 16.57 9.41
N LEU A 7 5.49 17.79 9.54
CA LEU A 7 4.86 18.24 10.79
C LEU A 7 3.55 17.50 11.09
N PHE A 8 2.84 17.03 10.06
CA PHE A 8 1.55 16.34 10.19
C PHE A 8 1.68 14.84 9.99
N LEU A 9 2.55 14.42 9.08
CA LEU A 9 2.94 13.02 8.88
C LEU A 9 4.35 12.84 9.40
N THR A 10 4.44 12.73 10.73
CA THR A 10 5.72 12.52 11.41
C THR A 10 6.26 11.13 11.10
N ASP A 11 7.54 10.94 11.38
CA ASP A 11 8.24 9.68 11.22
C ASP A 11 7.54 8.53 11.97
N GLU A 12 7.05 8.79 13.18
CA GLU A 12 6.30 7.81 13.98
C GLU A 12 4.98 7.42 13.33
N ILE A 13 4.27 8.38 12.73
CA ILE A 13 3.01 8.10 12.03
C ILE A 13 3.28 7.26 10.79
N LEU A 14 4.33 7.58 10.03
CA LEU A 14 4.72 6.81 8.85
C LEU A 14 5.07 5.36 9.23
N ASP A 15 5.80 5.15 10.32
CA ASP A 15 6.12 3.79 10.81
C ASP A 15 4.88 3.01 11.22
N ILE A 16 3.93 3.66 11.90
CA ILE A 16 2.64 3.05 12.26
C ILE A 16 1.87 2.64 11.00
N ILE A 17 1.84 3.49 9.98
CA ILE A 17 1.18 3.19 8.70
C ILE A 17 1.84 1.99 8.03
N VAL A 18 3.18 1.97 7.92
CA VAL A 18 3.93 0.85 7.32
C VAL A 18 3.64 -0.46 8.06
N LEU A 19 3.68 -0.44 9.40
CA LEU A 19 3.39 -1.59 10.24
C LEU A 19 1.98 -2.14 9.97
N HIS A 20 0.97 -1.28 10.00
CA HIS A 20 -0.42 -1.70 9.80
C HIS A 20 -0.70 -2.16 8.36
N ALA A 21 -0.14 -1.47 7.36
CA ALA A 21 -0.28 -1.83 5.96
C ALA A 21 0.31 -3.23 5.69
N ASN A 22 1.51 -3.50 6.17
CA ASN A 22 2.15 -4.80 6.02
C ASN A 22 1.42 -5.92 6.76
N ASN A 23 0.95 -5.67 7.98
CA ASN A 23 0.15 -6.63 8.73
C ASN A 23 -1.17 -6.97 8.01
N TYR A 24 -1.86 -5.96 7.49
CA TYR A 24 -3.10 -6.15 6.75
C TYR A 24 -2.86 -6.92 5.45
N ALA A 25 -1.86 -6.50 4.66
CA ALA A 25 -1.52 -7.14 3.40
C ALA A 25 -1.09 -8.60 3.58
N ARG A 26 -0.30 -8.90 4.62
CA ARG A 26 0.08 -10.27 5.01
C ARG A 26 -1.14 -11.12 5.33
N LYS A 27 -2.06 -10.61 6.14
CA LYS A 27 -3.31 -11.33 6.48
C LYS A 27 -4.15 -11.62 5.24
N TYR A 28 -4.32 -10.63 4.36
CA TYR A 28 -5.10 -10.77 3.14
C TYR A 28 -4.47 -11.77 2.16
N TYR A 29 -3.15 -11.70 1.94
CA TYR A 29 -2.43 -12.65 1.07
C TYR A 29 -2.51 -14.08 1.59
N ASN A 30 -2.36 -14.29 2.91
CA ASN A 30 -2.48 -15.61 3.52
C ASN A 30 -3.89 -16.19 3.35
N GLN A 31 -4.93 -15.39 3.58
CA GLN A 31 -6.32 -15.83 3.37
C GLN A 31 -6.61 -16.15 1.89
N ARG A 32 -6.17 -15.29 0.97
CA ARG A 32 -6.39 -15.45 -0.46
C ARG A 32 -5.62 -16.64 -1.05
N SER A 33 -4.38 -16.85 -0.61
CA SER A 33 -3.57 -18.00 -1.02
C SER A 33 -4.15 -19.32 -0.50
N GLN A 34 -4.57 -19.39 0.77
CA GLN A 34 -5.29 -20.55 1.33
C GLN A 34 -6.58 -20.85 0.55
N SER A 35 -7.38 -19.83 0.23
CA SER A 35 -8.60 -20.01 -0.57
C SER A 35 -8.32 -20.59 -1.97
N ARG A 36 -7.23 -20.16 -2.62
CA ARG A 36 -6.84 -20.65 -3.95
C ARG A 36 -6.19 -22.03 -3.94
N LEU A 37 -5.43 -22.36 -2.88
CA LEU A 37 -4.89 -23.68 -2.63
C LEU A 37 -6.01 -24.72 -2.43
N ASN A 38 -7.01 -24.39 -1.60
CA ASN A 38 -8.16 -25.27 -1.35
C ASN A 38 -9.01 -25.55 -2.59
N LYS A 39 -8.98 -24.66 -3.59
CA LYS A 39 -9.69 -24.85 -4.87
C LYS A 39 -8.87 -25.61 -5.92
N GLY A 40 -7.62 -25.98 -5.63
CA GLY A 40 -6.74 -26.70 -6.57
C GLY A 40 -6.28 -25.88 -7.78
N VAL A 41 -6.51 -24.57 -7.80
CA VAL A 41 -6.35 -23.72 -9.00
C VAL A 41 -4.95 -23.11 -9.12
N TYR A 42 -4.12 -23.12 -8.07
CA TYR A 42 -2.88 -22.32 -8.10
C TYR A 42 -1.75 -22.85 -7.20
N LYS A 43 -0.53 -22.99 -7.77
CA LYS A 43 0.75 -22.97 -7.03
C LYS A 43 1.32 -21.55 -7.13
N PRO A 44 1.25 -20.71 -6.09
CA PRO A 44 1.71 -19.34 -6.21
C PRO A 44 3.23 -19.26 -6.43
N LYS A 45 3.66 -18.48 -7.43
CA LYS A 45 5.08 -18.15 -7.70
C LYS A 45 5.73 -17.36 -6.54
N PHE A 46 4.91 -16.63 -5.78
CA PHE A 46 5.32 -15.90 -4.58
C PHE A 46 4.48 -16.38 -3.42
N THR A 47 5.12 -17.02 -2.45
CA THR A 47 4.46 -17.58 -1.27
C THR A 47 4.06 -16.51 -0.24
N HIS A 48 4.57 -15.28 -0.37
CA HIS A 48 4.40 -14.21 0.61
C HIS A 48 4.25 -12.84 -0.04
N TRP A 49 3.55 -11.95 0.65
CA TRP A 49 3.51 -10.52 0.36
C TRP A 49 4.92 -9.91 0.51
N LYS A 50 5.35 -9.07 -0.44
CA LYS A 50 6.54 -8.22 -0.27
C LYS A 50 6.15 -7.06 0.62
N GLU A 51 6.79 -6.93 1.77
CA GLU A 51 6.55 -5.79 2.65
C GLU A 51 6.94 -4.49 1.98
N ILE A 52 6.17 -3.44 2.27
CA ILE A 52 6.51 -2.08 1.89
C ILE A 52 7.38 -1.44 2.96
N ASP A 53 8.34 -0.62 2.56
CA ASP A 53 9.12 0.20 3.48
C ASP A 53 8.63 1.66 3.51
N ARG A 54 9.29 2.48 4.34
CA ARG A 54 8.94 3.90 4.49
C ARG A 54 9.14 4.67 3.19
N ILE A 55 10.17 4.36 2.41
CA ILE A 55 10.48 5.05 1.16
C ILE A 55 9.37 4.78 0.13
N GLU A 56 8.91 3.53 0.04
CA GLU A 56 7.80 3.15 -0.81
C GLU A 56 6.48 3.83 -0.39
N LEU A 57 6.24 3.99 0.91
CA LEU A 57 5.08 4.75 1.41
C LEU A 57 5.17 6.25 1.05
N GLU A 58 6.33 6.88 1.28
CA GLU A 58 6.55 8.29 0.94
C GLU A 58 6.40 8.52 -0.57
N ALA A 59 6.93 7.61 -1.40
CA ALA A 59 6.77 7.65 -2.84
C ALA A 59 5.30 7.49 -3.27
N PHE A 60 4.49 6.73 -2.53
CA PHE A 60 3.06 6.57 -2.80
C PHE A 60 2.23 7.82 -2.44
N ILE A 61 2.63 8.59 -1.44
CA ILE A 61 1.93 9.81 -1.03
C ILE A 61 1.97 10.89 -2.11
N GLY A 62 3.08 11.00 -2.85
CA GLY A 62 3.27 12.00 -3.92
C GLY A 62 2.14 11.97 -4.98
N PRO A 63 1.89 10.82 -5.64
CA PRO A 63 0.78 10.64 -6.56
C PRO A 63 -0.60 10.97 -5.97
N LEU A 64 -0.84 10.70 -4.68
CA LEU A 64 -2.12 11.04 -4.04
C LEU A 64 -2.31 12.56 -3.94
N ILE A 65 -1.27 13.29 -3.55
CA ILE A 65 -1.29 14.76 -3.50
C ILE A 65 -1.53 15.31 -4.91
N GLN A 66 -0.85 14.77 -5.92
CA GLN A 66 -1.00 15.19 -7.31
C GLN A 66 -2.43 14.92 -7.83
N ALA A 67 -2.99 13.73 -7.57
CA ALA A 67 -4.35 13.38 -7.98
C ALA A 67 -5.39 14.27 -7.29
N SER A 68 -5.17 14.62 -6.02
CA SER A 68 -6.02 15.57 -5.30
C SER A 68 -5.94 16.97 -5.91
N ALA A 69 -4.73 17.47 -6.18
CA ALA A 69 -4.52 18.78 -6.79
C ALA A 69 -5.12 18.89 -8.21
N ALA A 70 -5.14 17.78 -8.95
CA ALA A 70 -5.73 17.69 -10.29
C ALA A 70 -7.26 17.45 -10.29
N ASN A 71 -7.91 17.33 -9.12
CA ASN A 71 -9.31 16.91 -8.98
C ASN A 71 -9.62 15.55 -9.64
N MET A 72 -8.64 14.64 -9.64
CA MET A 72 -8.73 13.31 -10.24
C MET A 72 -8.89 12.19 -9.20
N GLY A 73 -9.07 12.53 -7.92
CA GLY A 73 -9.15 11.55 -6.82
C GLY A 73 -10.28 10.52 -6.92
N HIS A 74 -11.26 10.72 -7.82
CA HIS A 74 -12.37 9.80 -8.06
C HIS A 74 -12.26 9.01 -9.37
N ARG A 75 -11.25 9.29 -10.21
CA ARG A 75 -11.06 8.57 -11.47
C ARG A 75 -10.43 7.21 -11.22
N SER A 76 -10.83 6.23 -12.04
CA SER A 76 -10.20 4.92 -12.01
C SER A 76 -8.73 5.05 -12.44
N ILE A 77 -7.84 4.25 -11.84
CA ILE A 77 -6.44 4.17 -12.26
C ILE A 77 -6.34 3.68 -13.72
N ASP A 78 -7.34 2.94 -14.20
CA ASP A 78 -7.39 2.46 -15.59
C ASP A 78 -7.73 3.57 -16.60
N GLU A 79 -8.12 4.76 -16.14
CA GLU A 79 -8.53 5.92 -16.96
C GLU A 79 -7.43 7.02 -17.05
N LEU A 80 -6.24 6.74 -16.53
CA LEU A 80 -5.04 7.59 -16.53
C LEU A 80 -3.99 7.08 -17.52
#